data_AF-A0A1S6J1U0-F1
#
_entry.id   AF-A0A1S6J1U0-F1
#
_cell.length_a   1.000
_cell.length_b   1.000
_cell.length_c   1.000
_cell.angle_alpha   90.00
_cell.angle_beta   90.00
_cell.angle_gamma   90.00
#
_symmetry.space_group_name_H-M   'P 1'
#
loop_
_entity.id
_entity.type
_entity.pdbx_description
1 polymer ?
#
loop_
_entity_poly.entity_id
_entity_poly.type
_entity_poly.pdbx_seq_one_letter_code
_entity_poly.pdbx_strand_id
1 'polypeptide(L)'
;MSTITPYVVGAAVTGGAFLLFKDSFADVIATHFTLDGASDGFHSPEAAFGLYLMIFGIEAAGSVAALLSIKDPRTGGSVAAFSWGLSAATAYLFVVVMQASTDLQGGAAQLPSYQLAIGVVVGLAAGGAAWLIGRRRA
;
A
#
# COMPACT_ATOMS: atom_id res chain seq x y z
N MET A 1 -0.52 -4.63 19.92
CA MET A 1 0.23 -4.07 18.76
C MET A 1 -0.55 -2.86 18.24
N SER A 2 0.13 -1.79 17.82
CA SER A 2 -0.53 -0.59 17.28
C SER A 2 -1.18 -0.88 15.92
N THR A 3 -2.42 -0.40 15.71
CA THR A 3 -3.15 -0.48 14.44
C THR A 3 -2.83 0.67 13.49
N ILE A 4 -2.23 1.76 13.97
CA ILE A 4 -1.89 2.95 13.17
C ILE A 4 -0.45 2.85 12.63
N THR A 5 0.46 2.29 13.43
CA THR A 5 1.89 2.17 13.08
C THR A 5 2.14 1.54 11.71
N PRO A 6 1.42 0.48 11.27
CA PRO A 6 1.60 -0.07 9.93
C PRO A 6 1.48 0.99 8.83
N TYR A 7 0.44 1.81 8.88
CA TYR A 7 0.14 2.81 7.85
C TYR A 7 1.16 3.94 7.82
N VAL A 8 1.72 4.32 8.97
CA VAL A 8 2.83 5.27 9.03
C VAL A 8 4.08 4.67 8.35
N VAL A 9 4.36 3.39 8.60
CA VAL A 9 5.47 2.68 7.94
C VAL A 9 5.23 2.55 6.43
N GLY A 10 4.04 2.16 6.00
CA GLY A 10 3.67 2.07 4.59
C GLY A 10 3.77 3.41 3.86
N ALA A 11 3.29 4.49 4.50
CA ALA A 11 3.41 5.85 4.00
C ALA A 11 4.89 6.28 3.88
N ALA A 12 5.73 5.96 4.88
CA ALA A 12 7.15 6.26 4.84
C ALA A 12 7.89 5.49 3.74
N VAL A 13 7.59 4.21 3.56
CA VAL A 13 8.13 3.38 2.46
C VAL A 13 7.72 3.96 1.10
N THR A 14 6.45 4.33 0.96
CA THR A 14 5.91 4.94 -0.26
C THR A 14 6.56 6.30 -0.53
N GLY A 15 6.74 7.14 0.49
CA GLY A 15 7.45 8.41 0.39
C GLY A 15 8.93 8.23 0.01
N GLY A 16 9.60 7.23 0.58
CA GLY A 16 10.96 6.87 0.20
C GLY A 16 11.07 6.46 -1.26
N ALA A 17 10.15 5.62 -1.74
CA ALA A 17 10.08 5.24 -3.15
C ALA A 17 9.76 6.43 -4.06
N PHE A 18 8.82 7.30 -3.67
CA PHE A 18 8.53 8.53 -4.41
C PHE A 18 9.78 9.39 -4.57
N LEU A 19 10.52 9.63 -3.50
CA LEU A 19 11.76 10.40 -3.55
C LEU A 19 12.84 9.73 -4.40
N LEU A 20 12.90 8.39 -4.41
CA LEU A 20 13.84 7.63 -5.23
C LEU A 20 13.54 7.75 -6.72
N PHE A 21 12.26 7.80 -7.09
CA PHE A 21 11.82 7.82 -8.49
C PHE A 21 11.47 9.22 -9.03
N LYS A 22 11.42 10.24 -8.16
CA LYS A 22 10.87 11.57 -8.49
C LYS A 22 11.46 12.20 -9.76
N ASP A 23 12.77 12.00 -9.98
CA ASP A 23 13.51 12.62 -11.09
C ASP A 23 13.42 11.79 -12.39
N SER A 24 12.81 10.60 -12.32
CA SER A 24 12.64 9.65 -13.43
C SER A 24 11.18 9.49 -13.86
N PHE A 25 10.24 10.14 -13.19
CA PHE A 25 8.84 10.09 -13.59
C PHE A 25 8.61 10.82 -14.92
N ALA A 26 7.69 10.28 -15.72
CA ALA A 26 7.10 11.05 -16.79
C ALA A 26 6.27 12.22 -16.22
N ASP A 27 5.90 13.17 -17.08
CA ASP A 27 5.06 14.33 -16.72
C ASP A 27 3.73 13.92 -16.03
N VAL A 28 3.28 12.69 -16.29
CA VAL A 28 2.12 12.06 -15.64
C VAL A 28 2.43 10.63 -15.24
N ILE A 29 1.83 10.19 -14.13
CA ILE A 29 1.92 8.85 -13.57
C ILE A 29 0.57 8.15 -13.74
N ALA A 30 0.59 6.88 -14.10
CA ALA A 30 -0.60 6.06 -14.14
C ALA A 30 -1.11 5.75 -12.74
N THR A 31 -2.37 6.08 -12.46
CA THR A 31 -3.01 5.85 -11.15
C THR A 31 -4.13 4.81 -11.23
N HIS A 32 -4.57 4.48 -12.44
CA HIS A 32 -5.55 3.43 -12.67
C HIS A 32 -5.03 2.47 -13.74
N PHE A 33 -5.25 1.18 -13.49
CA PHE A 33 -4.87 0.10 -14.38
C PHE A 33 -6.07 -0.83 -14.55
N THR A 34 -6.36 -1.18 -15.78
CA THR A 34 -7.37 -2.17 -16.15
C THR A 34 -6.87 -3.59 -15.80
N LEU A 35 -7.76 -4.59 -15.85
CA LEU A 35 -7.42 -5.98 -15.50
C LEU A 35 -6.41 -6.64 -16.46
N ASP A 36 -6.33 -6.15 -17.69
CA ASP A 36 -5.30 -6.50 -18.67
C ASP A 36 -3.98 -5.72 -18.47
N GLY A 37 -3.93 -4.83 -17.47
CA GLY A 37 -2.71 -4.16 -17.02
C GLY A 37 -2.39 -2.85 -17.74
N ALA A 38 -3.30 -2.36 -18.59
CA ALA A 38 -3.15 -1.08 -19.28
C ALA A 38 -3.53 0.09 -18.37
N SER A 39 -2.80 1.20 -18.46
CA SER A 39 -3.13 2.43 -17.75
C SER A 39 -4.28 3.19 -18.42
N ASP A 40 -5.31 3.57 -17.68
CA ASP A 40 -6.47 4.32 -18.16
C ASP A 40 -6.82 5.57 -17.31
N GLY A 41 -6.01 5.87 -16.29
CA GLY A 41 -6.11 7.08 -15.48
C GLY A 41 -4.73 7.64 -15.13
N PHE A 42 -4.59 8.97 -15.18
CA PHE A 42 -3.31 9.66 -15.04
C PHE A 42 -3.41 10.89 -14.14
N HIS A 43 -2.37 11.14 -13.34
CA HIS A 43 -2.21 12.35 -12.52
C HIS A 43 -0.76 12.84 -12.56
N SER A 44 -0.52 14.10 -12.15
CA SER A 44 0.86 14.54 -11.90
C SER A 44 1.49 13.70 -10.77
N PRO A 45 2.83 13.53 -10.76
CA PRO A 45 3.52 12.79 -9.71
C PRO A 45 3.13 13.21 -8.29
N GLU A 46 3.03 14.51 -8.02
CA GLU A 46 2.71 15.05 -6.70
C GLU A 46 1.25 14.79 -6.32
N ALA A 47 0.33 14.92 -7.28
CA ALA A 47 -1.08 14.61 -7.06
C ALA A 47 -1.27 13.11 -6.79
N ALA A 48 -0.60 12.24 -7.56
CA ALA A 48 -0.61 10.79 -7.34
C ALA A 48 -0.05 10.43 -5.95
N PHE A 49 1.06 11.04 -5.56
CA PHE A 49 1.65 10.85 -4.23
C PHE A 49 0.69 11.29 -3.11
N GLY A 50 0.03 12.44 -3.26
CA GLY A 50 -0.99 12.90 -2.33
C GLY A 50 -2.15 11.91 -2.17
N LEU A 51 -2.60 11.31 -3.28
CA LEU A 51 -3.62 10.26 -3.26
C LEU A 51 -3.13 8.99 -2.54
N TYR A 52 -1.88 8.57 -2.74
CA TYR A 52 -1.31 7.42 -2.03
C TYR A 52 -1.28 7.65 -0.51
N LEU A 53 -0.87 8.85 -0.07
CA LEU A 53 -0.88 9.21 1.35
C LEU A 53 -2.31 9.25 1.93
N MET A 54 -3.26 9.76 1.14
CA MET A 54 -4.67 9.78 1.52
C MET A 54 -5.20 8.36 1.73
N ILE A 55 -4.83 7.40 0.87
CA ILE A 55 -5.25 6.00 1.00
C ILE A 55 -4.77 5.41 2.34
N PHE A 56 -3.50 5.61 2.72
CA PHE A 56 -3.04 5.19 4.05
C PHE A 56 -3.81 5.85 5.20
N GLY A 57 -4.20 7.11 5.05
CA GLY A 57 -5.06 7.81 6.01
C GLY A 57 -6.45 7.15 6.16
N ILE A 58 -7.07 6.78 5.04
CA ILE A 58 -8.35 6.08 5.02
C ILE A 58 -8.23 4.69 5.64
N GLU A 59 -7.20 3.92 5.30
CA GLU A 59 -6.95 2.60 5.87
C GLU A 59 -6.72 2.66 7.40
N ALA A 60 -5.97 3.67 7.86
CA ALA A 60 -5.75 3.91 9.28
C ALA A 60 -7.08 4.23 10.00
N ALA A 61 -7.89 5.13 9.44
CA ALA A 61 -9.19 5.47 9.99
C ALA A 61 -10.12 4.24 10.05
N GLY A 62 -10.17 3.44 8.99
CA GLY A 62 -10.94 2.21 8.94
C GLY A 62 -10.51 1.18 9.99
N SER A 63 -9.20 0.99 10.17
CA SER A 63 -8.67 0.09 11.21
C SER A 63 -8.94 0.58 12.62
N VAL A 64 -8.90 1.89 12.88
CA VAL A 64 -9.31 2.46 14.16
C VAL A 64 -10.79 2.24 14.41
N ALA A 65 -11.66 2.49 13.42
CA ALA A 65 -13.09 2.23 13.53
C ALA A 65 -13.38 0.74 13.79
N ALA A 66 -12.66 -0.17 13.12
CA ALA A 66 -12.76 -1.61 13.34
C ALA A 66 -12.35 -1.98 14.77
N LEU A 67 -11.25 -1.40 15.28
CA LEU A 67 -10.78 -1.63 16.63
C LEU A 67 -11.79 -1.16 17.69
N LEU A 68 -12.40 0.01 17.49
CA LEU A 68 -13.43 0.55 18.38
C LEU A 68 -14.74 -0.26 18.35
N SER A 69 -14.98 -1.02 17.29
CA SER A 69 -16.18 -1.84 17.13
C SER A 69 -16.08 -3.21 17.79
N ILE A 70 -14.88 -3.60 18.25
CA ILE A 70 -14.62 -4.92 18.83
C ILE A 70 -15.05 -4.97 20.29
N LYS A 71 -15.83 -6.01 20.64
CA LYS A 71 -16.26 -6.31 22.01
C LYS A 71 -15.34 -7.28 22.75
N ASP A 72 -14.55 -8.08 22.04
CA ASP A 72 -13.65 -9.08 22.62
C ASP A 72 -12.18 -8.63 22.49
N PRO A 73 -11.44 -8.46 23.61
CA PRO A 73 -10.03 -8.09 23.62
C PRO A 73 -9.14 -8.98 22.73
N ARG A 74 -9.49 -10.26 22.54
CA ARG A 74 -8.73 -11.20 21.72
C ARG A 74 -8.76 -10.85 20.23
N THR A 75 -9.80 -10.17 19.75
CA THR A 75 -9.96 -9.82 18.34
C THR A 75 -9.13 -8.58 17.95
N GLY A 76 -8.72 -7.75 18.92
CA GLY A 76 -7.87 -6.58 18.68
C GLY A 76 -6.49 -6.94 18.11
N GLY A 77 -5.95 -8.11 18.48
CA GLY A 77 -4.70 -8.64 17.90
C GLY A 77 -4.83 -8.96 16.41
N SER A 78 -5.99 -9.46 15.98
CA SER A 78 -6.28 -9.76 14.57
C SER A 78 -6.40 -8.49 13.73
N VAL A 79 -6.96 -7.40 14.27
CA VAL A 79 -7.01 -6.11 13.56
C VAL A 79 -5.60 -5.56 13.36
N ALA A 80 -4.74 -5.61 14.37
CA ALA A 80 -3.36 -5.15 14.22
C ALA A 80 -2.59 -5.96 13.17
N ALA A 81 -2.76 -7.29 13.14
CA ALA A 81 -2.16 -8.15 12.12
C ALA A 81 -2.72 -7.84 10.72
N PHE A 82 -4.02 -7.64 10.60
CA PHE A 82 -4.66 -7.22 9.36
C PHE A 82 -4.11 -5.87 8.87
N SER A 83 -3.97 -4.88 9.75
CA SER A 83 -3.41 -3.57 9.41
C SER A 83 -1.98 -3.66 8.87
N TRP A 84 -1.14 -4.54 9.45
CA TRP A 84 0.19 -4.84 8.90
C TRP A 84 0.14 -5.45 7.51
N GLY A 85 -0.75 -6.40 7.28
CA GLY A 85 -0.90 -7.02 5.97
C GLY A 85 -1.42 -6.04 4.91
N LEU A 86 -2.47 -5.29 5.24
CA LEU A 86 -3.06 -4.31 4.34
C LEU A 86 -2.05 -3.24 3.97
N SER A 87 -1.39 -2.63 4.95
CA SER A 87 -0.41 -1.57 4.70
C SER A 87 0.77 -2.05 3.84
N ALA A 88 1.25 -3.28 4.07
CA ALA A 88 2.35 -3.84 3.28
C ALA A 88 1.95 -4.10 1.82
N ALA A 89 0.75 -4.66 1.59
CA ALA A 89 0.23 -4.87 0.24
C ALA A 89 0.03 -3.54 -0.50
N THR A 90 -0.55 -2.55 0.17
CA THR A 90 -0.80 -1.21 -0.38
C THR A 90 0.52 -0.50 -0.73
N ALA A 91 1.49 -0.49 0.19
CA ALA A 91 2.81 0.10 -0.06
C ALA A 91 3.53 -0.59 -1.23
N TYR A 92 3.48 -1.92 -1.29
CA TYR A 92 4.05 -2.68 -2.40
C TYR A 92 3.45 -2.25 -3.74
N LEU A 93 2.11 -2.20 -3.85
CA LEU A 93 1.44 -1.83 -5.09
C LEU A 93 1.82 -0.41 -5.52
N PHE A 94 1.87 0.56 -4.59
CA PHE A 94 2.31 1.92 -4.94
C PHE A 94 3.76 1.97 -5.41
N VAL A 95 4.66 1.20 -4.80
CA VAL A 95 6.06 1.11 -5.25
C VAL A 95 6.14 0.58 -6.68
N VAL A 96 5.42 -0.50 -6.99
CA VAL A 96 5.45 -1.07 -8.35
C VAL A 96 4.77 -0.17 -9.37
N VAL A 97 3.70 0.55 -8.99
CA VAL A 97 3.07 1.55 -9.86
C VAL A 97 4.01 2.70 -10.19
N MET A 98 4.74 3.21 -9.18
CA MET A 98 5.77 4.24 -9.39
C MET A 98 6.86 3.71 -10.32
N GLN A 99 7.36 2.49 -10.09
CA GLN A 99 8.35 1.85 -10.94
C GLN A 99 7.85 1.64 -12.38
N ALA A 100 6.58 1.26 -12.56
CA ALA A 100 5.98 1.12 -13.88
C ALA A 100 5.81 2.46 -14.60
N SER A 101 5.92 3.57 -13.89
CA SER A 101 5.75 4.93 -14.41
C SER A 101 7.06 5.71 -14.59
N THR A 102 8.22 5.07 -14.35
CA THR A 102 9.54 5.66 -14.60
C THR A 102 10.01 5.40 -16.03
N ASP A 103 10.75 6.36 -16.60
CA ASP A 103 11.48 6.24 -17.88
C ASP A 103 10.62 5.78 -19.07
N LEU A 104 9.38 6.26 -19.15
CA LEU A 104 8.41 5.76 -20.12
C LEU A 104 8.74 6.06 -21.61
N GLN A 105 9.72 6.90 -21.96
CA GLN A 105 10.18 7.18 -23.35
C GLN A 105 9.05 7.29 -24.42
N GLY A 106 7.87 7.80 -24.05
CA GLY A 106 6.69 7.92 -24.94
C GLY A 106 5.76 6.68 -25.01
N GLY A 107 6.07 5.61 -24.28
CA GLY A 107 5.20 4.45 -24.04
C GLY A 107 4.24 4.66 -22.87
N ALA A 108 3.20 3.81 -22.79
CA ALA A 108 2.26 3.79 -21.68
C ALA A 108 2.79 2.90 -20.53
N ALA A 109 2.52 3.29 -19.28
CA ALA A 109 2.80 2.45 -18.13
C ALA A 109 1.99 1.14 -18.23
N GLN A 110 2.66 0.02 -18.01
CA GLN A 110 2.03 -1.30 -17.95
C GLN A 110 2.31 -1.94 -16.61
N LEU A 111 1.25 -2.37 -15.93
CA LEU A 111 1.34 -3.10 -14.68
C LEU A 111 0.76 -4.51 -14.90
N PRO A 112 1.62 -5.54 -15.03
CA PRO A 112 1.14 -6.90 -15.18
C PRO A 112 0.21 -7.31 -14.03
N SER A 113 -0.91 -7.95 -14.34
CA SER A 113 -1.93 -8.29 -13.33
C SER A 113 -1.44 -9.24 -12.24
N TYR A 114 -0.35 -10.00 -12.47
CA TYR A 114 0.29 -10.83 -11.45
C TYR A 114 0.83 -10.01 -10.27
N GLN A 115 1.08 -8.70 -10.44
CA GLN A 115 1.52 -7.80 -9.36
C GLN A 115 0.46 -7.71 -8.25
N LEU A 116 -0.82 -7.87 -8.57
CA LEU A 116 -1.89 -7.96 -7.57
C LEU A 116 -1.73 -9.23 -6.70
N ALA A 117 -1.40 -10.36 -7.32
CA ALA A 117 -1.14 -11.60 -6.60
C ALA A 117 0.10 -11.49 -5.70
N ILE A 118 1.15 -10.82 -6.17
CA ILE A 118 2.33 -10.55 -5.33
C ILE A 118 1.98 -9.62 -4.17
N GLY A 119 1.17 -8.57 -4.40
CA GLY A 119 0.66 -7.70 -3.34
C GLY A 119 -0.08 -8.48 -2.24
N VAL A 120 -0.92 -9.45 -2.62
CA VAL A 120 -1.58 -10.37 -1.68
C VAL A 120 -0.55 -11.19 -0.90
N VAL A 121 0.47 -11.75 -1.56
CA VAL A 121 1.53 -12.52 -0.88
C VAL A 121 2.31 -11.64 0.11
N VAL A 122 2.67 -10.42 -0.27
CA VAL A 122 3.36 -9.46 0.60
C VAL A 122 2.50 -9.13 1.83
N GLY A 123 1.21 -8.87 1.63
CA GLY A 123 0.28 -8.62 2.73
C GLY A 123 0.10 -9.81 3.66
N LEU A 124 -0.06 -11.01 3.11
CA LEU A 124 -0.15 -12.24 3.91
C LEU A 124 1.13 -12.49 4.72
N ALA A 125 2.30 -12.26 4.12
CA ALA A 125 3.58 -12.42 4.82
C ALA A 125 3.71 -11.44 5.99
N ALA A 126 3.44 -10.15 5.76
CA ALA A 126 3.54 -9.12 6.80
C ALA A 126 2.50 -9.32 7.91
N GLY A 127 1.24 -9.55 7.54
CA GLY A 127 0.15 -9.79 8.48
C GLY A 127 0.33 -11.08 9.27
N GLY A 128 0.77 -12.16 8.62
CA GLY A 128 1.10 -13.44 9.26
C GLY A 128 2.26 -13.30 10.25
N ALA A 129 3.32 -12.58 9.88
CA ALA A 129 4.43 -12.29 10.78
C ALA A 129 3.97 -11.48 12.00
N ALA A 130 3.19 -10.42 11.79
CA ALA A 130 2.63 -9.60 12.87
C ALA A 130 1.74 -10.42 13.81
N TRP A 131 0.87 -11.29 13.25
CA TRP A 131 0.03 -12.19 14.03
C TRP A 131 0.85 -13.16 14.88
N LEU A 132 1.87 -13.80 14.30
CA LEU A 132 2.75 -14.73 15.02
C LEU A 132 3.50 -14.03 16.16
N ILE A 133 4.02 -12.83 15.93
CA ILE A 133 4.70 -12.04 16.97
C ILE A 133 3.70 -11.63 18.06
N GLY A 134 2.50 -11.21 17.69
CA GLY A 134 1.44 -10.87 18.63
C GLY A 134 1.04 -12.03 19.53
N ARG A 135 0.91 -13.23 18.95
CA ARG A 135 0.56 -14.47 19.67
C ARG A 135 1.65 -14.91 20.65
N ARG A 136 2.93 -14.67 20.36
CA ARG A 136 4.06 -15.01 21.25
C ARG A 136 4.21 -14.07 22.46
N ARG A 137 3.56 -12.91 22.43
CA ARG A 137 3.65 -11.87 23.48
C ARG A 137 2.41 -11.80 24.38
N ALA A 138 1.38 -12.59 24.09
CA ALA A 138 0.16 -12.72 24.88
C ALA A 138 0.22 -13.97 25.75
#